data_AF-A0A455UEX8-F1
#
_entry.id   AF-A0A455UEX8-F1
#
_cell.length_a   1.000
_cell.length_b   1.000
_cell.length_c   1.000
_cell.angle_alpha   90.00
_cell.angle_beta   90.00
_cell.angle_gamma   90.00
#
_symmetry.space_group_name_H-M   'P 1'
#
loop_
_entity.id
_entity.type
_entity.pdbx_description
1 polymer ?
#
loop_
_entity_poly.entity_id
_entity_poly.type
_entity_poly.pdbx_seq_one_letter_code
_entity_poly.pdbx_strand_id
1 'polypeptide(L)'
;MVKAMKAGDAPNPLDGKRGKQRSVHNTYFTLPVVLLMVSNHYSFIYSHELAWVVMVLFIFAGVLIRQFFVLMHAGKTQPAYPAFGVALILLAFWVAAPSASSPSGTAGAQGPDQAQITGLIEQHCVQCHARNPEHAGFSAPPAGLTFENWDEILGQKRRFNRSWPAATCR
;
A
#
# COMPACT_ATOMS: atom_id res chain seq x y z
N MET A 1 34.21 12.02 -14.40
CA MET A 1 33.61 12.94 -15.41
C MET A 1 33.97 14.43 -15.25
N VAL A 2 33.48 15.17 -14.24
CA VAL A 2 33.64 16.65 -14.16
C VAL A 2 35.10 17.13 -14.10
N LYS A 3 35.98 16.42 -13.38
CA LYS A 3 37.42 16.76 -13.29
C LYS A 3 38.15 16.62 -14.64
N ALA A 4 37.82 15.59 -15.42
CA ALA A 4 38.38 15.38 -16.76
C ALA A 4 37.86 16.42 -17.76
N MET A 5 36.56 16.75 -17.72
CA MET A 5 35.98 17.82 -18.54
C MET A 5 36.60 19.19 -18.23
N LYS A 6 36.93 19.47 -16.96
CA LYS A 6 37.65 20.69 -16.56
C LYS A 6 39.12 20.70 -16.99
N ALA A 7 39.72 19.53 -17.19
CA ALA A 7 41.10 19.37 -17.63
C ALA A 7 41.25 19.32 -19.17
N GLY A 8 40.14 19.35 -19.93
CA GLY A 8 40.14 19.18 -21.38
C GLY A 8 40.29 17.72 -21.85
N ASP A 9 40.43 16.78 -20.91
CA ASP A 9 40.56 15.35 -21.20
C ASP A 9 39.20 14.72 -21.54
N ALA A 10 39.22 13.75 -22.45
CA ALA A 10 38.03 12.97 -22.81
C ALA A 10 37.50 12.22 -21.56
N PRO A 11 36.23 12.46 -21.14
CA PRO A 11 35.67 11.78 -19.98
C PRO A 11 35.59 10.27 -20.21
N ASN A 12 35.86 9.48 -19.17
CA ASN A 12 35.78 8.04 -19.26
C ASN A 12 34.36 7.60 -19.72
N PRO A 13 34.23 6.90 -20.87
CA PRO A 13 32.94 6.50 -21.42
C PRO A 13 32.17 5.52 -20.51
N LEU A 14 32.84 4.83 -19.58
CA LEU A 14 32.21 3.94 -18.60
C LEU A 14 31.33 4.69 -17.60
N ASP A 15 31.70 5.92 -17.22
CA ASP A 15 30.93 6.74 -16.28
C ASP A 15 29.56 7.10 -16.88
N GLY A 16 29.53 7.47 -18.16
CA GLY A 16 28.30 7.78 -18.88
C GLY A 16 27.37 6.57 -19.04
N LYS A 17 27.93 5.38 -19.34
CA LYS A 17 27.15 4.13 -19.43
C LYS A 17 26.49 3.77 -18.10
N ARG A 18 27.23 3.88 -16.98
CA ARG A 18 26.69 3.65 -15.63
C ARG A 18 25.63 4.67 -15.24
N GLY A 19 25.82 5.95 -15.60
CA GLY A 19 24.82 6.99 -15.40
C GLY A 19 23.51 6.70 -16.15
N LYS A 20 23.61 6.31 -17.43
CA LYS A 20 22.45 5.92 -18.25
C LYS A 20 21.73 4.71 -17.65
N GLN A 21 22.46 3.68 -17.21
CA GLN A 21 21.87 2.50 -16.58
C GLN A 21 21.02 2.88 -15.37
N ARG A 22 21.53 3.73 -14.47
CA ARG A 22 20.80 4.20 -13.29
C ARG A 22 19.56 5.02 -13.67
N SER A 23 19.67 5.89 -14.67
CA SER A 23 18.54 6.68 -15.16
C SER A 23 17.42 5.80 -15.75
N VAL A 24 17.77 4.71 -16.44
CA VAL A 24 16.81 3.74 -16.97
C VAL A 24 16.15 2.94 -15.85
N HIS A 25 16.90 2.50 -14.84
CA HIS A 25 16.30 1.83 -13.68
C HIS A 25 15.35 2.74 -12.92
N ASN A 26 15.77 3.98 -12.62
CA ASN A 26 14.90 4.95 -11.96
C ASN A 26 13.70 5.34 -12.83
N THR A 27 13.84 5.18 -14.14
CA THR A 27 12.73 5.31 -15.08
C THR A 27 11.70 4.22 -14.81
N TYR A 28 12.00 2.95 -15.02
CA TYR A 28 10.93 1.94 -14.98
C TYR A 28 10.50 1.51 -13.56
N PHE A 29 11.38 1.59 -12.56
CA PHE A 29 11.08 1.08 -11.21
C PHE A 29 10.39 2.07 -10.28
N THR A 30 10.32 3.36 -10.61
CA THR A 30 9.71 4.35 -9.72
C THR A 30 8.23 4.06 -9.44
N LEU A 31 7.42 3.83 -10.48
CA LEU A 31 5.99 3.55 -10.29
C LEU A 31 5.74 2.21 -9.55
N PRO A 32 6.36 1.07 -9.93
CA PRO A 32 6.26 -0.18 -9.19
C PRO A 32 6.65 -0.06 -7.71
N VAL A 33 7.77 0.63 -7.41
CA VAL A 33 8.27 0.74 -6.03
C VAL A 33 7.34 1.61 -5.19
N VAL A 34 6.86 2.73 -5.71
CA VAL A 34 5.90 3.60 -4.99
C VAL A 34 4.61 2.84 -4.70
N LEU A 35 4.12 2.05 -5.64
CA LEU A 35 2.96 1.19 -5.41
C LEU A 35 3.18 0.21 -4.25
N LEU A 36 4.34 -0.44 -4.18
CA LEU A 36 4.68 -1.35 -3.08
C LEU A 36 4.85 -0.63 -1.74
N MET A 37 5.35 0.61 -1.72
CA MET A 37 5.43 1.42 -0.51
C MET A 37 4.05 1.79 0.04
N VAL A 38 3.10 2.08 -0.86
CA VAL A 38 1.76 2.56 -0.52
C VAL A 38 0.75 1.40 -0.34
N SER A 39 1.04 0.20 -0.86
CA SER A 39 0.14 -0.95 -0.79
C SER A 39 -0.28 -1.29 0.64
N ASN A 40 0.61 -1.09 1.62
CA ASN A 40 0.34 -1.39 3.02
C ASN A 40 -0.66 -0.42 3.69
N HIS A 41 -0.95 0.72 3.06
CA HIS A 41 -1.99 1.66 3.53
C HIS A 41 -3.38 1.28 3.04
N TYR A 42 -3.48 0.37 2.06
CA TYR A 42 -4.71 0.01 1.40
C TYR A 42 -4.97 -1.49 1.55
N SER A 43 -5.71 -1.85 2.59
CA SER A 43 -6.04 -3.24 2.95
C SER A 43 -6.59 -4.06 1.78
N PHE A 44 -7.35 -3.41 0.89
CA PHE A 44 -7.92 -4.05 -0.30
C PHE A 44 -6.88 -4.68 -1.24
N ILE A 45 -5.64 -4.18 -1.25
CA ILE A 45 -4.60 -4.67 -2.16
C ILE A 45 -3.95 -5.96 -1.66
N TYR A 46 -3.83 -6.15 -0.34
CA TYR A 46 -3.12 -7.30 0.24
C TYR A 46 -4.03 -8.33 0.93
N SER A 47 -5.29 -7.99 1.23
CA SER A 47 -6.22 -8.90 1.92
C SER A 47 -6.85 -9.97 1.02
N HIS A 48 -6.65 -9.88 -0.30
CA HIS A 48 -7.24 -10.81 -1.27
C HIS A 48 -6.36 -12.04 -1.47
N GLU A 49 -6.93 -13.23 -1.66
CA GLU A 49 -6.17 -14.47 -1.92
C GLU A 49 -5.25 -14.36 -3.15
N LEU A 50 -5.67 -13.56 -4.13
CA LEU A 50 -4.92 -13.26 -5.36
C LEU A 50 -4.16 -11.91 -5.29
N ALA A 51 -3.85 -11.40 -4.09
CA ALA A 51 -3.13 -10.14 -3.90
C ALA A 51 -1.81 -10.09 -4.69
N TRP A 52 -1.09 -11.21 -4.77
CA TRP A 52 0.16 -11.30 -5.55
C TRP A 52 -0.09 -11.10 -7.06
N VAL A 53 -1.21 -11.61 -7.61
CA VAL A 53 -1.58 -11.42 -9.02
C VAL A 53 -1.92 -9.97 -9.30
N VAL A 54 -2.73 -9.37 -8.41
CA VAL A 54 -3.11 -7.95 -8.49
C VAL A 54 -1.87 -7.07 -8.46
N MET A 55 -0.89 -7.37 -7.61
CA MET A 55 0.37 -6.64 -7.56
C MET A 55 1.18 -6.77 -8.85
N VAL A 56 1.32 -7.98 -9.39
CA VAL A 56 2.01 -8.20 -10.66
C VAL A 56 1.33 -7.42 -11.79
N LEU A 57 0.00 -7.46 -11.88
CA LEU A 57 -0.78 -6.72 -12.88
C LEU A 57 -0.52 -5.21 -12.81
N PHE A 58 -0.57 -4.61 -11.63
CA PHE A 58 -0.31 -3.17 -11.47
C PHE A 58 1.15 -2.79 -11.79
N ILE A 59 2.12 -3.64 -11.44
CA ILE A 59 3.53 -3.42 -11.81
C ILE A 59 3.68 -3.40 -13.33
N PHE A 60 3.13 -4.39 -14.03
CA PHE A 60 3.17 -4.44 -15.49
C PHE A 60 2.45 -3.25 -16.12
N ALA A 61 1.26 -2.88 -15.63
CA ALA A 61 0.52 -1.72 -16.10
C ALA A 61 1.34 -0.43 -15.95
N GLY A 62 1.97 -0.21 -14.79
CA GLY A 62 2.83 0.96 -14.55
C GLY A 62 4.03 1.03 -15.49
N VAL A 63 4.68 -0.10 -15.76
CA VAL A 63 5.81 -0.19 -16.71
C VAL A 63 5.36 0.16 -18.13
N LEU A 64 4.21 -0.34 -18.58
CA LEU A 64 3.67 -0.09 -19.93
C LEU A 64 3.26 1.37 -20.13
N ILE A 65 2.62 1.98 -19.13
CA ILE A 65 2.26 3.40 -19.17
C ILE A 65 3.53 4.25 -19.23
N ARG A 66 4.56 3.92 -18.43
CA ARG A 66 5.85 4.63 -18.48
C ARG A 66 6.56 4.45 -19.82
N GLN A 67 6.50 3.26 -20.40
CA GLN A 67 7.04 2.96 -21.72
C GLN A 67 6.41 3.85 -22.80
N PHE A 68 5.10 4.09 -22.73
CA PHE A 68 4.42 5.02 -23.63
C PHE A 68 5.00 6.43 -23.55
N PHE A 69 5.15 6.98 -22.34
CA PHE A 69 5.71 8.32 -22.17
C PHE A 69 7.15 8.40 -22.67
N VAL A 70 7.98 7.37 -22.44
CA VAL A 70 9.35 7.32 -22.97
C VAL A 70 9.36 7.36 -24.51
N LEU A 71 8.50 6.57 -25.17
CA LEU A 71 8.40 6.57 -26.63
C LEU A 71 7.84 7.88 -27.18
N MET A 72 6.85 8.46 -26.50
CA MET A 72 6.24 9.74 -26.85
C MET A 72 7.28 10.88 -26.81
N HIS A 73 8.10 10.96 -25.75
CA HIS A 73 9.19 11.95 -25.65
C HIS A 73 10.31 11.69 -26.66
N ALA A 74 10.43 10.46 -27.18
CA ALA A 74 11.33 10.10 -28.26
C ALA A 74 10.72 10.32 -29.67
N GLY A 75 9.54 10.94 -29.77
CA GLY A 75 8.87 11.27 -31.04
C GLY A 75 8.07 10.13 -31.66
N LYS A 76 7.89 9.00 -30.97
CA LYS A 76 7.10 7.85 -31.45
C LYS A 76 5.85 7.66 -30.59
N THR A 77 4.69 8.08 -31.10
CA THR A 77 3.41 7.92 -30.40
C THR A 77 2.76 6.57 -30.74
N GLN A 78 2.89 5.59 -29.85
CA GLN A 78 2.26 4.28 -30.01
C GLN A 78 1.16 4.10 -28.94
N PRO A 79 -0.11 4.44 -29.22
CA PRO A 79 -1.20 4.42 -28.24
C PRO A 79 -1.62 3.01 -27.80
N ALA A 80 -1.07 1.96 -28.42
CA ALA A 80 -1.29 0.58 -28.00
C ALA A 80 -0.78 0.28 -26.57
N TYR A 81 0.36 0.86 -26.17
CA TYR A 81 0.94 0.64 -24.83
C TYR A 81 0.06 1.14 -23.68
N PRO A 82 -0.46 2.40 -23.70
CA PRO A 82 -1.34 2.86 -22.63
C PRO A 82 -2.69 2.15 -22.67
N ALA A 83 -3.19 1.77 -23.86
CA ALA A 83 -4.41 0.97 -23.96
C ALA A 83 -4.28 -0.38 -23.24
N PHE A 84 -3.17 -1.09 -23.45
CA PHE A 84 -2.90 -2.35 -22.75
C PHE A 84 -2.67 -2.14 -21.24
N GLY A 85 -1.99 -1.05 -20.86
CA GLY A 85 -1.83 -0.68 -19.45
C GLY A 85 -3.17 -0.44 -18.73
N VAL A 86 -4.10 0.30 -19.37
CA VAL A 86 -5.46 0.51 -18.84
C VAL A 86 -6.22 -0.81 -18.76
N ALA A 87 -6.12 -1.67 -19.78
CA ALA A 87 -6.77 -2.99 -19.76
C ALA A 87 -6.29 -3.86 -18.58
N LEU A 88 -4.99 -3.85 -18.27
CA LEU A 88 -4.44 -4.55 -17.11
C LEU A 88 -4.92 -3.97 -15.79
N ILE A 89 -5.08 -2.65 -15.68
CA ILE A 89 -5.65 -2.01 -14.49
C ILE A 89 -7.10 -2.42 -14.30
N LEU A 90 -7.91 -2.39 -15.36
CA LEU A 90 -9.31 -2.84 -15.31
C LEU A 90 -9.41 -4.31 -14.92
N LEU A 91 -8.53 -5.16 -15.46
CA LEU A 91 -8.43 -6.56 -15.07
C LEU A 91 -8.05 -6.72 -13.60
N ALA A 92 -7.09 -5.93 -13.10
CA ALA A 92 -6.71 -5.94 -11.68
C ALA A 92 -7.89 -5.57 -10.78
N PHE A 93 -8.67 -4.54 -11.16
CA PHE A 93 -9.90 -4.19 -10.44
C PHE A 93 -10.97 -5.26 -10.52
N TRP A 94 -11.09 -5.97 -11.64
CA TRP A 94 -12.04 -7.06 -11.78
C TRP A 94 -11.65 -8.27 -10.91
N VAL A 95 -10.36 -8.60 -10.84
CA VAL A 95 -9.83 -9.67 -9.98
C VAL A 95 -9.88 -9.29 -8.50
N ALA A 96 -9.63 -8.02 -8.17
CA ALA A 96 -9.67 -7.51 -6.81
C ALA A 96 -11.09 -7.09 -6.36
N ALA A 97 -12.08 -7.13 -7.26
CA ALA A 97 -13.45 -6.83 -6.91
C ALA A 97 -13.89 -7.79 -5.81
N PRO A 98 -14.57 -7.31 -4.75
CA PRO A 98 -15.08 -8.18 -3.70
C PRO A 98 -16.01 -9.19 -4.36
N SER A 99 -15.54 -10.43 -4.46
CA SER A 99 -16.41 -11.56 -4.77
C SER A 99 -17.41 -11.63 -3.65
N ALA A 100 -18.72 -11.76 -3.95
CA ALA A 100 -19.75 -11.98 -2.93
C ALA A 100 -19.48 -13.21 -2.05
N SER A 101 -18.51 -14.02 -2.44
CA SER A 101 -17.74 -14.89 -1.57
C SER A 101 -16.76 -14.06 -0.73
N SER A 102 -17.29 -13.37 0.28
CA SER A 102 -16.54 -13.29 1.54
C SER A 102 -16.04 -14.72 1.82
N PRO A 103 -14.83 -14.94 2.38
CA PRO A 103 -14.67 -16.14 3.17
C PRO A 103 -15.73 -15.98 4.24
N SER A 104 -16.89 -16.61 4.02
CA SER A 104 -17.91 -16.76 5.03
C SER A 104 -17.12 -17.30 6.20
N GLY A 105 -16.89 -16.42 7.18
CA GLY A 105 -16.36 -16.81 8.45
C GLY A 105 -17.13 -18.07 8.80
N THR A 106 -16.38 -19.16 8.95
CA THR A 106 -16.88 -20.50 9.16
C THR A 106 -18.18 -20.38 9.94
N ALA A 107 -19.32 -20.71 9.34
CA ALA A 107 -20.61 -20.55 9.99
C ALA A 107 -20.62 -21.53 11.19
N GLY A 108 -20.12 -21.06 12.33
CA GLY A 108 -19.67 -21.90 13.45
C GLY A 108 -18.45 -21.39 14.21
N ALA A 109 -17.67 -20.42 13.70
CA ALA A 109 -16.67 -19.72 14.50
C ALA A 109 -17.40 -18.75 15.43
N GLN A 110 -17.48 -19.09 16.72
CA GLN A 110 -17.72 -18.09 17.75
C GLN A 110 -16.81 -16.90 17.45
N GLY A 111 -17.33 -15.67 17.48
CA GLY A 111 -16.52 -14.47 17.34
C GLY A 111 -15.29 -14.54 18.26
N PRO A 112 -14.21 -13.81 17.95
CA PRO A 112 -12.96 -13.91 18.70
C PRO A 112 -13.24 -13.80 20.20
N ASP A 113 -12.66 -14.73 20.96
CA ASP A 113 -12.89 -14.79 22.41
C ASP A 113 -12.42 -13.49 23.07
N GLN A 114 -13.02 -13.13 24.21
CA GLN A 114 -12.65 -11.92 24.94
C GLN A 114 -11.14 -11.87 25.22
N ALA A 115 -10.51 -13.01 25.55
CA ALA A 115 -9.07 -13.06 25.79
C ALA A 115 -8.27 -12.76 24.52
N GLN A 116 -8.73 -13.21 23.34
CA GLN A 116 -8.08 -12.94 22.06
C GLN A 116 -8.18 -11.45 21.69
N ILE A 117 -9.36 -10.85 21.89
CA ILE A 117 -9.57 -9.41 21.61
C ILE A 117 -8.71 -8.56 22.56
N THR A 118 -8.72 -8.89 23.85
CA THR A 118 -7.96 -8.16 24.87
C THR A 118 -6.46 -8.26 24.58
N GLY A 119 -5.95 -9.46 24.27
CA GLY A 119 -4.53 -9.64 23.90
C GLY A 119 -4.11 -8.84 22.66
N LEU A 120 -4.98 -8.72 21.65
CA LEU A 120 -4.69 -7.92 20.45
C LEU A 120 -4.66 -6.41 20.77
N ILE A 121 -5.58 -5.97 21.62
CA ILE A 121 -5.67 -4.57 22.06
C ILE A 121 -4.47 -4.19 22.92
N GLU A 122 -4.04 -5.05 23.83
CA GLU A 122 -2.82 -4.85 24.63
C GLU A 122 -1.58 -4.71 23.75
N GLN A 123 -1.45 -5.55 22.72
CA GLN A 123 -0.29 -5.55 21.82
C GLN A 123 -0.24 -4.34 20.88
N HIS A 124 -1.38 -3.83 20.41
CA HIS A 124 -1.42 -2.83 19.33
C HIS A 124 -1.99 -1.48 19.72
N CYS A 125 -2.75 -1.37 20.81
CA CYS A 125 -3.51 -0.16 21.14
C CYS A 125 -3.05 0.47 22.45
N VAL A 126 -2.78 -0.33 23.49
CA VAL A 126 -2.48 0.18 24.85
C VAL A 126 -1.21 1.04 24.88
N GLN A 127 -0.23 0.81 24.01
CA GLN A 127 1.01 1.61 23.96
C GLN A 127 0.75 3.12 23.78
N CYS A 128 -0.32 3.49 23.07
CA CYS A 128 -0.73 4.88 22.86
C CYS A 128 -2.03 5.25 23.60
N HIS A 129 -2.89 4.28 23.89
CA HIS A 129 -4.21 4.46 24.50
C HIS A 129 -4.28 3.99 25.97
N ALA A 130 -3.15 3.89 26.66
CA ALA A 130 -3.14 3.76 28.12
C ALA A 130 -3.50 5.08 28.79
N ARG A 131 -3.91 5.02 30.07
CA ARG A 131 -4.07 6.23 30.91
C ARG A 131 -2.73 6.96 31.08
N ASN A 132 -1.64 6.21 31.05
CA ASN A 132 -0.28 6.72 31.02
C ASN A 132 0.47 6.07 29.84
N PRO A 133 0.44 6.67 28.64
CA PRO A 133 1.07 6.07 27.45
C PRO A 133 2.58 5.93 27.63
N GLU A 134 3.11 4.75 27.26
CA GLU A 134 4.55 4.50 27.28
C GLU A 134 5.25 5.06 26.03
N HIS A 135 4.49 5.36 24.97
CA HIS A 135 5.05 5.93 23.76
C HIS A 135 5.45 7.40 23.95
N ALA A 136 6.73 7.73 23.70
CA ALA A 136 7.30 9.06 23.91
C ALA A 136 6.58 10.21 23.16
N GLY A 137 5.75 9.90 22.16
CA GLY A 137 4.94 10.87 21.42
C GLY A 137 3.60 11.26 22.06
N PHE A 138 3.18 10.60 23.15
CA PHE A 138 1.86 10.82 23.76
C PHE A 138 1.98 10.98 25.28
N SER A 139 1.47 12.10 25.82
CA SER A 139 1.36 12.35 27.26
C SER A 139 -0.02 12.02 27.84
N ALA A 140 -0.98 11.73 26.96
CA ALA A 140 -2.34 11.35 27.28
C ALA A 140 -2.92 10.53 26.11
N PRO A 141 -3.92 9.66 26.36
CA PRO A 141 -4.54 8.87 25.31
C PRO A 141 -5.16 9.74 24.21
N PRO A 142 -4.86 9.49 22.92
CA PRO A 142 -5.45 10.22 21.80
C PRO A 142 -6.97 10.17 21.85
N ALA A 143 -7.62 11.33 21.63
CA ALA A 143 -9.07 11.50 21.70
C ALA A 143 -9.72 11.09 23.04
N GLY A 144 -8.93 10.96 24.12
CA GLY A 144 -9.39 10.54 25.44
C GLY A 144 -9.89 9.09 25.48
N LEU A 145 -9.45 8.25 24.56
CA LEU A 145 -9.85 6.84 24.46
C LEU A 145 -8.86 5.95 25.21
N THR A 146 -9.33 5.24 26.24
CA THR A 146 -8.53 4.27 26.98
C THR A 146 -8.98 2.84 26.70
N PHE A 147 -8.04 1.90 26.69
CA PHE A 147 -8.29 0.48 26.36
C PHE A 147 -7.63 -0.50 27.35
N GLU A 148 -7.53 -0.13 28.62
CA GLU A 148 -6.85 -0.94 29.65
C GLU A 148 -7.74 -2.02 30.27
N ASN A 149 -9.07 -1.87 30.15
CA ASN A 149 -10.02 -2.84 30.66
C ASN A 149 -11.19 -3.07 29.70
N TRP A 150 -11.88 -4.19 29.92
CA TRP A 150 -12.96 -4.64 29.05
C TRP A 150 -14.16 -3.67 29.02
N ASP A 151 -14.48 -3.06 30.17
CA ASP A 151 -15.58 -2.09 30.27
C ASP A 151 -15.31 -0.82 29.46
N GLU A 152 -14.06 -0.36 29.44
CA GLU A 152 -13.62 0.77 28.61
C GLU A 152 -13.74 0.44 27.11
N ILE A 153 -13.30 -0.75 26.70
CA ILE A 153 -13.41 -1.23 25.32
C ILE A 153 -14.88 -1.28 24.88
N LEU A 154 -15.76 -1.86 25.70
CA LEU A 154 -17.20 -1.91 25.43
C LEU A 154 -17.85 -0.51 25.45
N GLY A 155 -17.38 0.39 26.32
CA GLY A 155 -17.83 1.77 26.41
C GLY A 155 -17.68 2.54 25.10
N GLN A 156 -16.67 2.21 24.29
CA GLN A 156 -16.43 2.84 22.99
C GLN A 156 -17.31 2.30 21.85
N LYS A 157 -18.02 1.18 22.04
CA LYS A 157 -18.88 0.55 21.02
C LYS A 157 -19.86 1.54 20.36
N ARG A 158 -20.43 2.46 21.15
CA ARG A 158 -21.37 3.47 20.65
C ARG A 158 -20.74 4.47 19.68
N ARG A 159 -19.46 4.78 19.84
CA ARG A 159 -18.73 5.69 18.93
C ARG A 159 -18.45 5.01 17.60
N PHE A 160 -17.99 3.75 17.63
CA PHE A 160 -17.72 2.98 16.42
C PHE A 160 -18.98 2.73 15.57
N ASN A 161 -20.12 2.44 16.21
CA ASN A 161 -21.40 2.21 15.51
C ASN A 161 -21.98 3.48 14.86
N ARG A 162 -21.49 4.67 15.24
CA ARG A 162 -21.91 5.96 14.67
C ARG A 162 -21.07 6.36 13.46
N SER A 163 -19.80 5.95 13.42
CA SER A 163 -18.91 6.15 12.27
C SER A 163 -19.14 5.13 11.15
N TRP A 164 -19.61 3.92 11.48
CA TRP A 164 -19.96 2.87 10.54
C TRP A 164 -21.40 2.40 10.84
N PRO A 165 -22.42 2.94 10.15
CA PRO A 165 -23.77 2.46 10.34
C PRO A 165 -23.83 0.99 9.92
N ALA A 166 -24.45 0.17 10.76
CA ALA A 166 -24.55 -1.29 10.68
C ALA A 166 -24.96 -1.90 9.32
N ALA A 167 -25.34 -1.09 8.33
CA ALA A 167 -25.57 -1.51 6.95
C ALA A 167 -24.30 -1.97 6.21
N THR A 168 -23.09 -1.70 6.72
CA THR A 168 -21.81 -2.10 6.10
C THR A 168 -21.15 -3.34 6.72
N CYS A 169 -21.74 -3.92 7.78
CA CYS A 169 -21.27 -5.18 8.40
C CYS A 169 -22.24 -6.34 8.15
N ARG A 170 -22.54 -6.64 6.88
CA ARG A 170 -23.19 -7.88 6.48
C ARG A 170 -22.32 -8.65 5.50
#